data_AF-A0A932WWH8-F1
#
_entry.id   AF-A0A932WWH8-F1
#
_cell.length_a   1.000
_cell.length_b   1.000
_cell.length_c   1.000
_cell.angle_alpha   90.00
_cell.angle_beta   90.00
_cell.angle_gamma   90.00
#
_symmetry.space_group_name_H-M   'P 1'
#
loop_
_entity.id
_entity.type
_entity.pdbx_description
1 polymer ?
#
loop_
_entity_poly.entity_id
_entity_poly.type
_entity_poly.pdbx_seq_one_letter_code
_entity_poly.pdbx_strand_id
1 'polypeptide(L)'
;MAQLADDVSKSAIYGKELANQTAKSMDDINHQVIAINQAIAIIDQIAFQTNILSLNAAVEAATAGEAGKGFAVVAGEVRNLANRSASAANEIKVLVENAANKASEGKKISTAMIDGYEVLSDKILQTKNMIDLVSVASQEQSKGISQINNAVSIIDKNTQESAAEAAGIDVLASEVKLLSERLLSVAQHVTYREETKKQVCDIEMTYRINKLQLGHIKFKDSNFARLNEKTKFTVVNEKECALGQWIALMEKENRSFTTTEDWRFMKEHHEKVHGGVQDFLDHNIDHDDSMILIPKAVLLEESIGNVFGTLNKIKIENCKNKG
;
A
#
# COMPACT_ATOMS: atom_id res chain seq x y z
N MET A 1 29.41 -5.10 12.50
CA MET A 1 30.48 -5.28 11.49
C MET A 1 31.55 -4.20 11.58
N ALA A 2 31.19 -2.91 11.65
CA ALA A 2 32.18 -1.82 11.78
C ALA A 2 33.13 -1.97 13.00
N GLN A 3 32.59 -2.34 14.16
CA GLN A 3 33.39 -2.59 15.37
C GLN A 3 34.38 -3.74 15.21
N LEU A 4 33.97 -4.82 14.55
CA LEU A 4 34.84 -5.98 14.26
C LEU A 4 35.99 -5.58 13.32
N ALA A 5 35.70 -4.76 12.29
CA ALA A 5 36.73 -4.24 11.39
C ALA A 5 37.75 -3.36 12.12
N ASP A 6 37.30 -2.52 13.06
CA ASP A 6 38.17 -1.71 13.91
C ASP A 6 39.06 -2.58 14.82
N ASP A 7 38.52 -3.63 15.43
CA ASP A 7 39.28 -4.52 16.30
C ASP A 7 40.34 -5.32 15.53
N VAL A 8 40.01 -5.78 14.31
CA VAL A 8 40.97 -6.43 13.41
C VAL A 8 42.04 -5.43 12.95
N SER A 9 41.67 -4.18 12.66
CA SER A 9 42.63 -3.12 12.32
C SER A 9 43.61 -2.85 13.46
N LYS A 10 43.13 -2.74 14.70
CA LYS A 10 44.00 -2.58 15.89
C LYS A 10 44.94 -3.77 16.06
N SER A 11 44.43 -4.98 15.86
CA SER A 11 45.22 -6.22 15.96
C SER A 11 46.32 -6.27 14.89
N ALA A 12 46.03 -5.84 13.67
CA ALA A 12 47.02 -5.75 12.60
C ALA A 12 48.12 -4.71 12.89
N ILE A 13 47.75 -3.53 13.42
CA ILE A 13 48.72 -2.50 13.86
C ILE A 13 49.60 -3.03 14.98
N TYR A 14 49.00 -3.68 15.97
CA TYR A 14 49.75 -4.30 17.08
C TYR A 14 50.71 -5.39 16.59
N GLY A 15 50.27 -6.22 15.63
CA GLY A 15 51.12 -7.21 14.97
C GLY A 15 52.31 -6.59 14.23
N LYS A 16 52.10 -5.46 13.52
CA LYS A 16 53.17 -4.70 12.86
C LYS A 16 54.21 -4.22 13.87
N GLU A 17 53.77 -3.71 15.01
CA GLU A 17 54.65 -3.23 16.08
C GLU A 17 55.49 -4.38 16.67
N LEU A 18 54.88 -5.54 16.94
CA LEU A 18 55.62 -6.73 17.41
C LEU A 18 56.65 -7.22 16.39
N ALA A 19 56.31 -7.20 15.10
CA ALA A 19 57.24 -7.56 14.03
C ALA A 19 58.43 -6.58 13.97
N ASN A 20 58.19 -5.29 14.17
CA ASN A 20 59.24 -4.27 14.24
C ASN A 20 60.17 -4.48 15.45
N GLN A 21 59.61 -4.76 16.63
CA GLN A 21 60.38 -5.10 17.83
C GLN A 21 61.21 -6.38 17.63
N THR A 22 60.67 -7.37 16.92
CA THR A 22 61.38 -8.61 16.58
C THR A 22 62.54 -8.33 15.62
N ALA A 23 62.33 -7.52 14.59
CA ALA A 23 63.37 -7.12 13.65
C ALA A 23 64.53 -6.40 14.35
N LYS A 24 64.21 -5.50 15.29
CA LYS A 24 65.20 -4.81 16.13
C LYS A 24 65.96 -5.79 17.03
N SER A 25 65.26 -6.71 17.69
CA SER A 25 65.89 -7.72 18.55
C SER A 25 66.86 -8.61 17.78
N MET A 26 66.53 -8.98 16.53
CA MET A 26 67.43 -9.73 15.66
C MET A 26 68.67 -8.92 15.24
N ASP A 27 68.53 -7.61 15.06
CA ASP A 27 69.65 -6.70 14.80
C ASP A 27 70.60 -6.61 16.01
N ASP A 28 70.04 -6.48 17.21
CA ASP A 28 70.81 -6.46 18.46
C ASP A 28 71.55 -7.79 18.69
N ILE A 29 70.90 -8.93 18.42
CA ILE A 29 71.54 -10.26 18.45
C ILE A 29 72.69 -10.31 17.44
N ASN A 30 72.49 -9.82 16.22
CA ASN A 30 73.53 -9.81 15.19
C ASN A 30 74.76 -8.99 15.62
N HIS A 31 74.55 -7.81 16.24
CA HIS A 31 75.65 -7.03 16.81
C HIS A 31 76.41 -7.78 17.91
N GLN A 32 75.68 -8.44 18.83
CA GLN A 32 76.31 -9.22 19.90
C GLN A 32 77.11 -10.41 19.35
N VAL A 33 76.59 -11.08 18.32
CA VAL A 33 77.26 -12.20 17.65
C VAL A 33 78.55 -11.73 16.95
N ILE A 34 78.56 -10.56 16.33
CA ILE A 34 79.78 -9.96 15.74
C ILE A 34 80.83 -9.70 16.82
N ALA A 35 80.44 -9.13 17.96
CA ALA A 35 81.36 -8.88 19.08
C ALA A 35 81.95 -10.20 19.64
N ILE A 36 81.14 -11.25 19.75
CA ILE A 36 81.61 -12.58 20.16
C ILE A 36 82.61 -13.14 19.13
N ASN A 37 82.35 -13.02 17.83
CA ASN A 37 83.27 -13.48 16.78
C ASN A 37 84.62 -12.77 16.86
N GLN A 38 84.63 -11.46 17.12
CA GLN A 38 85.86 -10.70 17.35
C GLN A 38 86.65 -11.20 18.58
N ALA A 39 85.95 -11.49 19.69
CA ALA A 39 86.59 -12.04 20.88
C ALA A 39 87.21 -13.43 20.62
N ILE A 40 86.52 -14.29 19.85
CA ILE A 40 87.03 -15.61 19.46
C ILE A 40 88.28 -15.48 18.58
N ALA A 41 88.30 -14.52 17.65
CA ALA A 41 89.48 -14.25 16.84
C ALA A 41 90.70 -13.84 17.69
N ILE A 42 90.49 -13.06 18.76
CA ILE A 42 91.56 -12.72 19.72
C ILE A 42 92.03 -13.98 20.48
N ILE A 43 91.12 -14.86 20.90
CA ILE A 43 91.48 -16.12 21.57
C ILE A 43 92.32 -17.02 20.66
N ASP A 44 91.95 -17.14 19.38
CA ASP A 44 92.71 -17.91 18.39
C ASP A 44 94.11 -17.31 18.17
N GLN A 45 94.23 -15.98 18.12
CA GLN A 45 95.52 -15.29 18.06
C GLN A 45 96.38 -15.55 19.31
N ILE A 46 95.79 -15.52 20.51
CA ILE A 46 96.51 -15.83 21.76
C ILE A 46 96.97 -17.29 21.77
N ALA A 47 96.12 -18.22 21.33
CA ALA A 47 96.46 -19.63 21.22
C ALA A 47 97.64 -19.83 20.24
N PHE A 48 97.61 -19.17 19.09
CA PHE A 48 98.71 -19.20 18.13
C PHE A 48 100.02 -18.65 18.72
N GLN A 49 99.98 -17.48 19.36
CA GLN A 49 101.16 -16.89 20.02
C GLN A 49 101.73 -17.82 21.11
N THR A 50 100.86 -18.45 21.91
CA THR A 50 101.24 -19.41 22.95
C THR A 50 101.89 -20.67 22.37
N ASN A 51 101.38 -21.14 21.22
CA ASN A 51 101.98 -22.26 20.49
C ASN A 51 103.39 -21.91 19.97
N ILE A 52 103.63 -20.67 19.51
CA ILE A 52 104.97 -20.21 19.12
C ILE A 52 105.90 -20.06 20.33
N LEU A 53 105.42 -19.48 21.43
CA LEU A 53 106.20 -19.34 22.67
C LEU A 53 106.63 -20.69 23.25
N SER A 54 105.72 -21.67 23.28
CA SER A 54 106.03 -23.03 23.75
C SER A 54 106.99 -23.77 22.82
N LEU A 55 106.91 -23.54 21.50
CA LEU A 55 107.89 -24.06 20.55
C LEU A 55 109.29 -23.50 20.83
N ASN A 56 109.41 -22.19 21.01
CA ASN A 56 110.70 -21.55 21.34
C ASN A 56 111.25 -22.07 22.67
N ALA A 57 110.40 -22.24 23.69
CA ALA A 57 110.80 -22.82 24.97
C ALA A 57 111.27 -24.28 24.85
N ALA A 58 110.63 -25.08 24.00
CA ALA A 58 111.06 -26.45 23.73
C ALA A 58 112.43 -26.51 23.02
N VAL A 59 112.71 -25.56 22.12
CA VAL A 59 114.02 -25.42 21.47
C VAL A 59 115.10 -25.05 22.49
N GLU A 60 114.86 -24.06 23.34
CA GLU A 60 115.83 -23.64 24.37
C GLU A 60 116.08 -24.76 25.41
N ALA A 61 115.03 -25.50 25.78
CA ALA A 61 115.14 -26.65 26.65
C ALA A 61 115.99 -27.78 26.02
N ALA A 62 115.93 -27.97 24.71
CA ALA A 62 116.79 -28.91 23.99
C ALA A 62 118.26 -28.42 23.97
N THR A 63 118.49 -27.12 23.81
CA THR A 63 119.81 -26.49 23.86
C THR A 63 120.47 -26.65 25.24
N ALA A 64 119.69 -26.64 26.33
CA ALA A 64 120.18 -26.85 27.70
C ALA A 64 120.50 -28.32 28.08
N GLY A 65 120.28 -29.29 27.19
CA GLY A 65 120.65 -30.70 27.39
C GLY A 65 119.92 -31.38 28.57
N GLU A 66 120.65 -32.11 29.41
CA GLU A 66 120.10 -32.84 30.58
C GLU A 66 119.36 -31.92 31.57
N ALA A 67 119.84 -30.68 31.76
CA ALA A 67 119.22 -29.73 32.69
C ALA A 67 117.86 -29.19 32.19
N GLY A 68 117.60 -29.27 30.88
CA GLY A 68 116.38 -28.76 30.25
C GLY A 68 115.22 -29.77 30.15
N LYS A 69 115.42 -31.05 30.51
CA LYS A 69 114.40 -32.10 30.32
C LYS A 69 113.05 -31.78 30.98
N GLY A 70 113.05 -31.25 32.20
CA GLY A 70 111.81 -30.85 32.88
C GLY A 70 111.09 -29.70 32.18
N PHE A 71 111.83 -28.72 31.69
CA PHE A 71 111.29 -27.59 30.92
C PHE A 71 110.73 -28.04 29.55
N ALA A 72 111.37 -29.02 28.90
CA ALA A 72 110.89 -29.56 27.62
C ALA A 72 109.50 -30.21 27.76
N VAL A 73 109.23 -30.93 28.86
CA VAL A 73 107.91 -31.53 29.13
C VAL A 73 106.85 -30.45 29.33
N VAL A 74 107.14 -29.43 30.13
CA VAL A 74 106.21 -28.30 30.35
C VAL A 74 105.94 -27.56 29.04
N ALA A 75 106.96 -27.30 28.22
CA ALA A 75 106.79 -26.68 26.91
C ALA A 75 105.90 -27.51 25.98
N GLY A 76 106.05 -28.84 25.98
CA GLY A 76 105.17 -29.76 25.24
C GLY A 76 103.72 -29.71 25.70
N GLU A 77 103.47 -29.66 27.00
CA GLU A 77 102.12 -29.57 27.57
C GLU A 77 101.45 -28.22 27.26
N VAL A 78 102.20 -27.12 27.39
CA VAL A 78 101.72 -25.77 27.00
C VAL A 78 101.37 -25.73 25.51
N ARG A 79 102.17 -26.39 24.66
CA ARG A 79 101.90 -26.48 23.22
C ARG A 79 100.63 -27.27 22.92
N ASN A 80 100.42 -28.39 23.62
CA ASN A 80 99.19 -29.19 23.49
C ASN A 80 97.97 -28.37 23.91
N LEU A 81 98.05 -27.67 25.05
CA LEU A 81 96.98 -26.80 25.53
C LEU A 81 96.66 -25.68 24.53
N ALA A 82 97.68 -25.04 23.95
CA ALA A 82 97.51 -24.02 22.91
C ALA A 82 96.78 -24.56 21.67
N ASN A 83 97.14 -25.75 21.18
CA ASN A 83 96.45 -26.39 20.05
C ASN A 83 94.99 -26.74 20.39
N ARG A 84 94.72 -27.21 21.61
CA ARG A 84 93.35 -27.47 22.08
C ARG A 84 92.53 -26.19 22.16
N SER A 85 93.11 -25.09 22.63
CA SER A 85 92.46 -23.77 22.64
C SER A 85 92.14 -23.26 21.24
N ALA A 86 93.05 -23.42 20.27
CA ALA A 86 92.81 -23.05 18.88
C ALA A 86 91.67 -23.89 18.24
N SER A 87 91.66 -25.21 18.48
CA SER A 87 90.57 -26.08 18.01
C SER A 87 89.21 -25.66 18.58
N ALA A 88 89.15 -25.42 19.90
CA ALA A 88 87.93 -24.97 20.56
C ALA A 88 87.47 -23.58 20.05
N ALA A 89 88.40 -22.64 19.84
CA ALA A 89 88.09 -21.33 19.26
C ALA A 89 87.46 -21.49 17.87
N ASN A 90 88.00 -22.38 17.02
CA ASN A 90 87.45 -22.62 15.69
C ASN A 90 86.06 -23.28 15.73
N GLU A 91 85.81 -24.22 16.63
CA GLU A 91 84.48 -24.81 16.84
C GLU A 91 83.44 -23.76 17.27
N ILE A 92 83.79 -22.90 18.23
CA ILE A 92 82.90 -21.82 18.68
C ILE A 92 82.67 -20.82 17.54
N LYS A 93 83.69 -20.51 16.74
CA LYS A 93 83.56 -19.63 15.57
C LYS A 93 82.48 -20.12 14.60
N VAL A 94 82.48 -21.42 14.28
CA VAL A 94 81.45 -22.02 13.41
C VAL A 94 80.05 -21.90 14.02
N LEU A 95 79.89 -22.13 15.33
CA LEU A 95 78.60 -21.97 16.01
C LEU A 95 78.10 -20.52 15.96
N VAL A 96 79.00 -19.56 16.15
CA VAL A 96 78.69 -18.12 16.14
C VAL A 96 78.35 -17.64 14.73
N GLU A 97 79.05 -18.11 13.70
CA GLU A 97 78.70 -17.84 12.29
C GLU A 97 77.30 -18.37 11.94
N ASN A 98 76.98 -19.58 12.40
CA ASN A 98 75.64 -20.15 12.23
C ASN A 98 74.56 -19.32 12.96
N ALA A 99 74.85 -18.85 14.18
CA ALA A 99 73.95 -17.98 14.92
C ALA A 99 73.74 -16.62 14.20
N ALA A 100 74.79 -16.05 13.60
CA ALA A 100 74.71 -14.82 12.80
C ALA A 100 73.77 -15.00 11.61
N ASN A 101 73.93 -16.11 10.88
CA ASN A 101 73.10 -16.43 9.74
C ASN A 101 71.62 -16.58 10.14
N LYS A 102 71.34 -17.24 11.28
CA LYS A 102 69.98 -17.39 11.80
C LYS A 102 69.35 -16.08 12.27
N ALA A 103 70.12 -15.20 12.90
CA ALA A 103 69.65 -13.87 13.28
C ALA A 103 69.32 -13.01 12.05
N SER A 104 70.18 -13.05 11.02
CA SER A 104 69.95 -12.36 9.74
C SER A 104 68.69 -12.88 9.02
N GLU A 105 68.49 -14.19 8.98
CA GLU A 105 67.27 -14.81 8.46
C GLU A 105 66.03 -14.36 9.25
N GLY A 106 66.10 -14.37 10.58
CA GLY A 106 65.03 -13.89 11.46
C GLY A 106 64.68 -12.41 11.23
N LYS A 107 65.69 -11.55 11.02
CA LYS A 107 65.48 -10.14 10.67
C LYS A 107 64.77 -9.99 9.33
N LYS A 108 65.17 -10.76 8.32
CA LYS A 108 64.54 -10.76 6.99
C LYS A 108 63.07 -11.18 7.07
N ILE A 109 62.76 -12.24 7.81
CA ILE A 109 61.38 -12.71 8.01
C ILE A 109 60.56 -11.64 8.73
N SER A 110 61.09 -11.05 9.81
CA SER A 110 60.41 -9.99 10.56
C SER A 110 60.12 -8.76 9.68
N THR A 111 61.05 -8.41 8.78
CA THR A 111 60.83 -7.33 7.80
C THR A 111 59.69 -7.66 6.83
N ALA A 112 59.67 -8.89 6.29
CA ALA A 112 58.56 -9.33 5.44
C ALA A 112 57.21 -9.37 6.20
N MET A 113 57.22 -9.65 7.51
CA MET A 113 56.02 -9.55 8.34
C MET A 113 55.52 -8.10 8.45
N ILE A 114 56.42 -7.11 8.59
CA ILE A 114 56.04 -5.68 8.62
C ILE A 114 55.31 -5.30 7.33
N ASP A 115 55.87 -5.67 6.18
CA ASP A 115 55.25 -5.43 4.87
C ASP A 115 53.89 -6.15 4.75
N GLY A 116 53.82 -7.40 5.21
CA GLY A 116 52.59 -8.19 5.25
C GLY A 116 51.48 -7.54 6.09
N TYR A 117 51.83 -6.99 7.26
CA TYR A 117 50.86 -6.26 8.10
C TYR A 117 50.41 -4.94 7.47
N GLU A 118 51.27 -4.28 6.68
CA GLU A 118 50.89 -3.07 5.95
C GLU A 118 49.86 -3.36 4.85
N VAL A 119 50.09 -4.40 4.05
CA VAL A 119 49.13 -4.89 3.06
C VAL A 119 47.83 -5.33 3.73
N LEU A 120 47.92 -6.05 4.86
CA LEU A 120 46.74 -6.47 5.62
C LEU A 120 45.92 -5.27 6.11
N SER A 121 46.59 -4.22 6.61
CA SER A 121 45.93 -3.00 7.07
C SER A 121 45.18 -2.30 5.92
N ASP A 122 45.77 -2.22 4.73
CA ASP A 122 45.10 -1.67 3.54
C ASP A 122 43.86 -2.48 3.16
N LYS A 123 43.93 -3.82 3.20
CA LYS A 123 42.79 -4.70 2.93
C LYS A 123 41.67 -4.55 3.97
N ILE A 124 42.01 -4.35 5.23
CA ILE A 124 41.03 -4.07 6.28
C ILE A 124 40.32 -2.74 6.01
N LEU A 125 41.03 -1.70 5.59
CA LEU A 125 40.44 -0.41 5.22
C LEU A 125 39.49 -0.53 4.02
N GLN A 126 39.89 -1.24 2.96
CA GLN A 126 39.02 -1.51 1.81
C GLN A 126 37.75 -2.26 2.23
N THR A 127 37.88 -3.25 3.12
CA THR A 127 36.73 -4.00 3.65
C THR A 127 35.81 -3.11 4.48
N LYS A 128 36.36 -2.21 5.29
CA LYS A 128 35.59 -1.22 6.07
C LYS A 128 34.77 -0.31 5.15
N ASN A 129 35.37 0.18 4.06
CA ASN A 129 34.66 0.99 3.07
C ASN A 129 33.53 0.20 2.38
N MET A 130 33.74 -1.08 2.05
CA MET A 130 32.67 -1.92 1.49
C MET A 130 31.52 -2.12 2.48
N ILE A 131 31.80 -2.34 3.77
CA ILE A 131 30.77 -2.47 4.80
C ILE A 131 29.92 -1.18 4.90
N ASP A 132 30.56 -0.02 4.81
CA ASP A 132 29.86 1.27 4.82
C ASP A 132 28.95 1.42 3.59
N LEU A 133 29.47 1.12 2.40
CA LEU A 133 28.67 1.10 1.17
C LEU A 133 27.48 0.14 1.25
N VAL A 134 27.66 -1.06 1.81
CA VAL A 134 26.56 -2.02 2.02
C VAL A 134 25.53 -1.46 3.00
N SER A 135 25.96 -0.78 4.06
CA SER A 135 25.07 -0.15 5.03
C SER A 135 24.21 0.94 4.37
N VAL A 136 24.82 1.82 3.58
CA VAL A 136 24.13 2.86 2.82
C VAL A 136 23.16 2.25 1.80
N ALA A 137 23.60 1.26 1.02
CA ALA A 137 22.75 0.57 0.06
C ALA A 137 21.56 -0.12 0.74
N SER A 138 21.76 -0.73 1.91
CA SER A 138 20.71 -1.38 2.69
C SER A 138 19.68 -0.38 3.20
N GLN A 139 20.12 0.81 3.63
CA GLN A 139 19.20 1.88 4.03
C GLN A 139 18.36 2.36 2.84
N GLU A 140 18.97 2.53 1.66
CA GLU A 140 18.25 2.96 0.47
C GLU A 140 17.27 1.89 -0.01
N GLN A 141 17.67 0.62 0.02
CA GLN A 141 16.79 -0.50 -0.27
C GLN A 141 15.60 -0.56 0.71
N SER A 142 15.83 -0.30 2.00
CA SER A 142 14.76 -0.24 3.01
C SER A 142 13.74 0.86 2.69
N LYS A 143 14.21 2.06 2.29
CA LYS A 143 13.32 3.13 1.81
C LYS A 143 12.54 2.71 0.56
N GLY A 144 13.21 2.08 -0.41
CA GLY A 144 12.57 1.58 -1.63
C GLY A 144 11.47 0.56 -1.32
N ILE A 145 11.71 -0.36 -0.39
CA ILE A 145 10.69 -1.33 0.07
C ILE A 145 9.50 -0.61 0.72
N SER A 146 9.74 0.42 1.53
CA SER A 146 8.66 1.21 2.11
C SER A 146 7.80 1.91 1.05
N GLN A 147 8.42 2.45 -0.01
CA GLN A 147 7.70 3.02 -1.15
C GLN A 147 6.87 1.98 -1.90
N ILE A 148 7.45 0.79 -2.15
CA ILE A 148 6.72 -0.33 -2.78
C ILE A 148 5.51 -0.72 -1.93
N ASN A 149 5.67 -0.84 -0.61
CA ASN A 149 4.58 -1.20 0.28
C ASN A 149 3.43 -0.17 0.22
N ASN A 150 3.77 1.13 0.20
CA ASN A 150 2.77 2.18 0.02
C ASN A 150 2.05 2.07 -1.32
N ALA A 151 2.78 1.80 -2.41
CA ALA A 151 2.18 1.61 -3.74
C ALA A 151 1.24 0.39 -3.77
N VAL A 152 1.63 -0.72 -3.15
CA VAL A 152 0.78 -1.92 -3.03
C VAL A 152 -0.48 -1.62 -2.23
N SER A 153 -0.39 -0.85 -1.15
CA SER A 153 -1.57 -0.43 -0.37
C SER A 153 -2.54 0.44 -1.17
N ILE A 154 -2.02 1.33 -2.03
CA ILE A 154 -2.85 2.14 -2.94
C ILE A 154 -3.53 1.24 -3.99
N ILE A 155 -2.80 0.29 -4.57
CA ILE A 155 -3.36 -0.66 -5.54
C ILE A 155 -4.47 -1.49 -4.89
N ASP A 156 -4.26 -1.98 -3.66
CA ASP A 156 -5.27 -2.73 -2.91
C ASP A 156 -6.54 -1.90 -2.68
N LYS A 157 -6.38 -0.64 -2.23
CA LYS A 157 -7.51 0.29 -2.08
C LYS A 157 -8.26 0.50 -3.39
N ASN A 158 -7.57 0.81 -4.48
CA ASN A 158 -8.20 1.00 -5.80
C ASN A 158 -8.90 -0.28 -6.30
N THR A 159 -8.33 -1.45 -6.00
CA THR A 159 -8.94 -2.75 -6.32
C THR A 159 -10.25 -2.93 -5.57
N GLN A 160 -10.29 -2.60 -4.28
CA GLN A 160 -11.52 -2.64 -3.48
C GLN A 160 -12.56 -1.63 -3.95
N GLU A 161 -12.16 -0.39 -4.28
CA GLU A 161 -13.06 0.62 -4.86
C GLU A 161 -13.65 0.15 -6.19
N SER A 162 -12.82 -0.45 -7.07
CA SER A 162 -13.29 -1.02 -8.35
C SER A 162 -14.29 -2.15 -8.15
N ALA A 163 -14.07 -3.01 -7.15
CA ALA A 163 -15.00 -4.09 -6.82
C ALA A 163 -16.34 -3.55 -6.27
N ALA A 164 -16.28 -2.52 -5.43
CA ALA A 164 -17.48 -1.86 -4.90
C ALA A 164 -18.27 -1.15 -6.01
N GLU A 165 -17.59 -0.48 -6.93
CA GLU A 165 -18.21 0.18 -8.08
C GLU A 165 -18.86 -0.85 -9.02
N ALA A 166 -18.19 -1.97 -9.29
CA ALA A 166 -18.76 -3.07 -10.07
C ALA A 166 -20.03 -3.65 -9.42
N ALA A 167 -20.05 -3.80 -8.09
CA ALA A 167 -21.25 -4.20 -7.37
C ALA A 167 -22.38 -3.15 -7.49
N GLY A 168 -22.05 -1.86 -7.46
CA GLY A 168 -23.01 -0.78 -7.70
C GLY A 168 -23.61 -0.82 -9.12
N ILE A 169 -22.79 -1.14 -10.12
CA ILE A 169 -23.24 -1.31 -11.51
C ILE A 169 -24.22 -2.50 -11.64
N ASP A 170 -23.97 -3.61 -10.93
CA ASP A 170 -24.88 -4.76 -10.92
C ASP A 170 -26.27 -4.40 -10.36
N VAL A 171 -26.30 -3.66 -9.26
CA VAL A 171 -27.55 -3.14 -8.68
C VAL A 171 -28.27 -2.22 -9.68
N LEU A 172 -27.55 -1.26 -10.28
CA LEU A 172 -28.12 -0.35 -11.27
C LEU A 172 -28.67 -1.10 -12.49
N ALA A 173 -27.97 -2.12 -12.98
CA ALA A 173 -28.43 -2.95 -14.09
C ALA A 173 -29.73 -3.68 -13.75
N SER A 174 -29.87 -4.17 -12.51
CA SER A 174 -31.10 -4.79 -12.02
C SER A 174 -32.26 -3.79 -11.95
N GLU A 175 -32.02 -2.56 -11.47
CA GLU A 175 -33.03 -1.50 -11.44
C GLU A 175 -33.49 -1.09 -12.84
N VAL A 176 -32.55 -0.94 -13.78
CA VAL A 176 -32.85 -0.64 -15.19
C VAL A 176 -33.67 -1.75 -15.83
N LYS A 177 -33.36 -3.02 -15.53
CA LYS A 177 -34.17 -4.17 -15.98
C LYS A 177 -35.60 -4.09 -15.46
N LEU A 178 -35.78 -3.84 -14.16
CA LEU A 178 -37.10 -3.70 -13.54
C LEU A 178 -37.90 -2.54 -14.16
N LEU A 179 -37.24 -1.41 -14.42
CA LEU A 179 -37.86 -0.27 -15.08
C LEU A 179 -38.34 -0.63 -16.49
N SER A 180 -37.52 -1.34 -17.26
CA SER A 180 -37.87 -1.81 -18.61
C SER A 180 -39.09 -2.72 -18.60
N GLU A 181 -39.14 -3.68 -17.66
CA GLU A 181 -40.29 -4.58 -17.47
C GLU A 181 -41.58 -3.79 -17.14
N ARG A 182 -41.49 -2.76 -16.29
CA ARG A 182 -42.63 -1.87 -16.00
C ARG A 182 -43.09 -1.09 -17.21
N LEU A 183 -42.17 -0.52 -18.00
CA LEU A 183 -42.51 0.22 -19.21
C LEU A 183 -43.22 -0.66 -20.23
N LEU A 184 -42.76 -1.90 -20.41
CA LEU A 184 -43.42 -2.90 -21.26
C LEU A 184 -44.83 -3.22 -20.78
N SER A 185 -45.02 -3.41 -19.46
CA SER A 185 -46.34 -3.62 -18.88
C SER A 185 -47.29 -2.44 -19.12
N VAL A 186 -46.83 -1.20 -18.92
CA VAL A 186 -47.64 0.00 -19.21
C VAL A 186 -48.02 0.05 -20.69
N ALA A 187 -47.07 -0.20 -21.59
CA ALA A 187 -47.33 -0.20 -23.03
C ALA A 187 -48.39 -1.24 -23.44
N GLN A 188 -48.42 -2.42 -22.81
CA GLN A 188 -49.42 -3.47 -23.07
C GLN A 188 -50.85 -3.06 -22.67
N HIS A 189 -51.00 -2.22 -21.65
CA HIS A 189 -52.31 -1.79 -21.15
C HIS A 189 -52.86 -0.52 -21.83
N VAL A 190 -52.08 0.13 -22.69
CA VAL A 190 -52.53 1.32 -23.43
C VAL A 190 -53.29 0.87 -24.68
N THR A 191 -54.62 1.02 -24.66
CA THR A 191 -55.48 0.78 -25.83
C THR A 191 -55.75 2.08 -26.58
N TYR A 192 -55.39 2.13 -27.86
CA TYR A 192 -55.68 3.27 -28.74
C TYR A 192 -57.11 3.18 -29.28
N ARG A 193 -57.97 4.15 -28.93
CA ARG A 193 -59.33 4.29 -29.49
C ARG A 193 -59.36 5.45 -30.47
N GLU A 194 -59.69 5.18 -31.74
CA GLU A 194 -59.76 6.21 -32.78
C GLU A 194 -60.72 7.36 -32.43
N GLU A 195 -61.84 7.07 -31.76
CA GLU A 195 -62.83 8.08 -31.35
C GLU A 195 -62.24 9.15 -30.42
N THR A 196 -61.23 8.80 -29.62
CA THR A 196 -60.55 9.72 -28.71
C THR A 196 -59.75 10.78 -29.46
N LYS A 197 -59.34 10.55 -30.72
CA LYS A 197 -58.63 11.55 -31.54
C LYS A 197 -59.42 12.86 -31.69
N LYS A 198 -60.75 12.76 -31.77
CA LYS A 198 -61.66 13.92 -31.87
C LYS A 198 -61.75 14.73 -30.57
N GLN A 199 -61.23 14.20 -29.45
CA GLN A 199 -61.27 14.82 -28.13
C GLN A 199 -59.96 15.56 -27.75
N VAL A 200 -58.92 15.51 -28.60
CA VAL A 200 -57.55 16.01 -28.28
C VAL A 200 -57.13 17.21 -29.14
N CYS A 201 -58.06 17.87 -29.86
CA CYS A 201 -57.70 19.05 -30.67
C CYS A 201 -57.20 20.24 -29.82
N ASP A 202 -57.50 20.25 -28.51
CA ASP A 202 -57.22 21.31 -27.57
C ASP A 202 -56.67 20.70 -26.29
N ILE A 203 -55.34 20.65 -26.19
CA ILE A 203 -54.61 19.99 -25.11
C ILE A 203 -54.99 20.61 -23.75
N GLU A 204 -55.19 21.92 -23.69
CA GLU A 204 -55.55 22.60 -22.45
C GLU A 204 -56.97 22.21 -22.01
N MET A 205 -57.92 22.19 -22.94
CA MET A 205 -59.28 21.74 -22.66
C MET A 205 -59.33 20.26 -22.26
N THR A 206 -58.54 19.40 -22.93
CA THR A 206 -58.43 17.98 -22.58
C THR A 206 -57.91 17.80 -21.16
N TYR A 207 -56.81 18.48 -20.80
CA TYR A 207 -56.25 18.45 -19.45
C TYR A 207 -57.27 18.96 -18.42
N ARG A 208 -57.92 20.09 -18.70
CA ARG A 208 -58.90 20.70 -17.81
C ARG A 208 -60.08 19.78 -17.55
N ILE A 209 -60.68 19.20 -18.60
CA ILE A 209 -61.81 18.28 -18.44
C ILE A 209 -61.38 17.00 -17.71
N ASN A 210 -60.19 16.45 -17.97
CA ASN A 210 -59.69 15.30 -17.21
C ASN A 210 -59.53 15.64 -15.72
N LYS A 211 -59.07 16.85 -15.39
CA LYS A 211 -59.00 17.33 -14.00
C LYS A 211 -60.39 17.43 -13.36
N LEU A 212 -61.40 17.85 -14.11
CA LEU A 212 -62.80 17.91 -13.64
C LEU A 212 -63.39 16.51 -13.43
N GLN A 213 -63.13 15.58 -14.35
CA GLN A 213 -63.53 14.16 -14.21
C GLN A 213 -62.89 13.53 -12.96
N LEU A 214 -61.58 13.73 -12.76
CA LEU A 214 -60.89 13.30 -11.53
C LEU A 214 -61.48 13.96 -10.28
N GLY A 215 -61.91 15.22 -10.38
CA GLY A 215 -62.61 15.92 -9.30
C GLY A 215 -63.90 15.19 -8.88
N HIS A 216 -64.68 14.69 -9.82
CA HIS A 216 -65.89 13.89 -9.54
C HIS A 216 -65.59 12.55 -8.90
N ILE A 217 -64.57 11.84 -9.36
CA ILE A 217 -64.14 10.58 -8.74
C ILE A 217 -63.76 10.84 -7.28
N LYS A 218 -62.92 11.86 -7.04
CA LYS A 218 -62.52 12.25 -5.68
C LYS A 218 -63.71 12.67 -4.83
N PHE A 219 -64.68 13.39 -5.38
CA PHE A 219 -65.90 13.77 -4.67
C PHE A 219 -66.68 12.53 -4.21
N LYS A 220 -66.89 11.53 -5.09
CA LYS A 220 -67.51 10.27 -4.70
C LYS A 220 -66.68 9.55 -3.63
N ASP A 221 -65.40 9.29 -3.89
CA ASP A 221 -64.54 8.51 -3.00
C ASP A 221 -64.43 9.13 -1.61
N SER A 222 -64.32 10.46 -1.53
CA SER A 222 -64.20 11.17 -0.25
C SER A 222 -65.50 11.11 0.55
N ASN A 223 -66.67 11.14 -0.10
CA ASN A 223 -67.95 11.02 0.58
C ASN A 223 -68.25 9.56 0.96
N PHE A 224 -67.91 8.59 0.10
CA PHE A 224 -68.13 7.18 0.35
C PHE A 224 -67.17 6.60 1.40
N ALA A 225 -65.97 7.17 1.54
CA ALA A 225 -65.07 6.85 2.65
C ALA A 225 -65.68 7.14 4.03
N ARG A 226 -66.68 8.03 4.08
CA ARG A 226 -67.37 8.48 5.29
C ARG A 226 -68.67 7.71 5.58
N LEU A 227 -68.96 6.64 4.84
CA LEU A 227 -70.20 5.84 5.02
C LEU A 227 -70.36 5.23 6.43
N ASN A 228 -69.25 5.03 7.16
CA ASN A 228 -69.28 4.50 8.52
C ASN A 228 -69.47 5.58 9.60
N GLU A 229 -69.51 6.86 9.23
CA GLU A 229 -69.77 7.96 10.16
C GLU A 229 -71.27 8.00 10.50
N LYS A 230 -71.63 7.80 11.78
CA LYS A 230 -73.04 7.75 12.25
C LYS A 230 -73.72 9.12 12.36
N THR A 231 -73.33 10.10 11.54
CA THR A 231 -73.78 11.49 11.63
C THR A 231 -74.26 11.97 10.26
N LYS A 232 -75.45 12.59 10.19
CA LYS A 232 -75.95 13.22 8.95
C LYS A 232 -75.04 14.39 8.58
N PHE A 233 -74.56 14.41 7.34
CA PHE A 233 -73.78 15.51 6.77
C PHE A 233 -74.27 15.83 5.36
N THR A 234 -74.10 17.09 4.96
CA THR A 234 -74.49 17.55 3.62
C THR A 234 -73.27 17.56 2.71
N VAL A 235 -73.41 17.01 1.51
CA VAL A 235 -72.36 17.01 0.49
C VAL A 235 -72.18 18.40 -0.11
N VAL A 236 -71.00 18.68 -0.64
CA VAL A 236 -70.71 19.94 -1.35
C VAL A 236 -71.71 20.14 -2.49
N ASN A 237 -72.24 21.35 -2.62
CA ASN A 237 -73.21 21.70 -3.66
C ASN A 237 -72.60 21.60 -5.07
N GLU A 238 -73.41 21.26 -6.07
CA GLU A 238 -73.00 21.14 -7.47
C GLU A 238 -72.36 22.42 -8.03
N LYS A 239 -72.70 23.60 -7.52
CA LYS A 239 -72.12 24.89 -7.95
C LYS A 239 -70.80 25.22 -7.27
N GLU A 240 -70.53 24.63 -6.12
CA GLU A 240 -69.33 24.91 -5.31
C GLU A 240 -68.16 24.00 -5.67
N CYS A 241 -68.42 22.88 -6.35
CA CYS A 241 -67.38 21.97 -6.80
C CYS A 241 -66.58 22.56 -7.98
N ALA A 242 -65.43 21.95 -8.30
CA ALA A 242 -64.57 22.42 -9.38
C ALA A 242 -65.28 22.45 -10.75
N LEU A 243 -66.18 21.48 -11.01
CA LEU A 243 -66.98 21.48 -12.24
C LEU A 243 -68.04 22.58 -12.22
N GLY A 244 -68.71 22.82 -11.09
CA GLY A 244 -69.67 23.91 -10.91
C GLY A 244 -69.07 25.30 -11.16
N GLN A 245 -67.90 25.55 -10.57
CA GLN A 245 -67.16 26.79 -10.77
C GLN A 245 -66.73 26.96 -12.23
N TRP A 246 -66.33 25.87 -12.89
CA TRP A 246 -65.96 25.88 -14.30
C TRP A 246 -67.17 26.13 -15.21
N ILE A 247 -68.33 25.53 -14.92
CA ILE A 247 -69.59 25.78 -15.63
C ILE A 247 -69.92 27.28 -15.59
N ALA A 248 -69.91 27.88 -14.39
CA ALA A 248 -70.20 29.29 -14.21
C ALA A 248 -69.23 30.21 -14.99
N LEU A 249 -67.94 29.85 -15.00
CA LEU A 249 -66.93 30.58 -15.77
C LEU A 249 -67.18 30.49 -17.28
N MET A 250 -67.44 29.30 -17.81
CA MET A 250 -67.63 29.09 -19.25
C MET A 250 -68.90 29.76 -19.77
N GLU A 251 -69.98 29.77 -18.99
CA GLU A 251 -71.21 30.49 -19.32
C GLU A 251 -71.01 32.01 -19.30
N LYS A 252 -70.22 32.53 -18.35
CA LYS A 252 -69.83 33.95 -18.31
C LYS A 252 -68.98 34.36 -19.52
N GLU A 253 -68.11 33.46 -19.99
CA GLU A 253 -67.28 33.66 -21.18
C GLU A 253 -68.04 33.45 -22.50
N ASN A 254 -69.32 33.08 -22.46
CA ASN A 254 -70.20 32.85 -23.61
C ASN A 254 -69.57 31.92 -24.68
N ARG A 255 -69.00 30.81 -24.24
CA ARG A 255 -68.35 29.84 -25.13
C ARG A 255 -69.37 29.14 -26.01
N SER A 256 -69.02 28.87 -27.26
CA SER A 256 -69.95 28.33 -28.26
C SER A 256 -70.56 26.95 -27.93
N PHE A 257 -69.92 26.16 -27.06
CA PHE A 257 -70.50 24.90 -26.58
C PHE A 257 -71.49 25.09 -25.42
N THR A 258 -71.57 26.26 -24.77
CA THR A 258 -72.46 26.43 -23.60
C THR A 258 -73.94 26.53 -23.96
N THR A 259 -74.25 26.62 -25.25
CA THR A 259 -75.63 26.60 -25.79
C THR A 259 -76.02 25.25 -26.37
N THR A 260 -75.16 24.23 -26.32
CA THR A 260 -75.43 22.92 -26.91
C THR A 260 -76.31 22.06 -26.00
N GLU A 261 -76.94 21.06 -26.59
CA GLU A 261 -77.75 20.10 -25.83
C GLU A 261 -76.89 19.27 -24.87
N ASP A 262 -75.68 18.91 -25.30
CA ASP A 262 -74.71 18.18 -24.48
C ASP A 262 -74.26 19.01 -23.25
N TRP A 263 -74.14 20.34 -23.36
CA TRP A 263 -73.89 21.21 -22.20
C TRP A 263 -75.04 21.22 -21.21
N ARG A 264 -76.28 21.31 -21.69
CA ARG A 264 -77.48 21.24 -20.85
C ARG A 264 -77.55 19.88 -20.13
N PHE A 265 -77.32 18.78 -20.85
CA PHE A 265 -77.32 17.43 -20.26
C PHE A 265 -76.17 17.25 -19.26
N MET A 266 -74.99 17.80 -19.53
CA MET A 266 -73.87 17.75 -18.58
C MET A 266 -74.26 18.40 -17.25
N LYS A 267 -74.91 19.57 -17.27
CA LYS A 267 -75.40 20.24 -16.06
C LYS A 267 -76.47 19.43 -15.31
N GLU A 268 -77.41 18.84 -16.04
CA GLU A 268 -78.47 18.02 -15.45
C GLU A 268 -77.90 16.75 -14.79
N HIS A 269 -77.01 16.03 -15.47
CA HIS A 269 -76.35 14.87 -14.89
C HIS A 269 -75.41 15.25 -13.74
N HIS A 270 -74.76 16.40 -13.82
CA HIS A 270 -73.93 16.92 -12.74
C HIS A 270 -74.73 17.16 -11.46
N GLU A 271 -75.89 17.80 -11.57
CA GLU A 271 -76.83 17.97 -10.45
C GLU A 271 -77.30 16.62 -9.90
N LYS A 272 -77.63 15.66 -10.79
CA LYS A 272 -78.00 14.28 -10.41
C LYS A 272 -76.89 13.55 -9.66
N VAL A 273 -75.61 13.79 -9.97
CA VAL A 273 -74.49 13.19 -9.22
C VAL A 273 -74.45 13.72 -7.80
N HIS A 274 -74.52 15.03 -7.60
CA HIS A 274 -74.50 15.63 -6.26
C HIS A 274 -75.73 15.23 -5.44
N GLY A 275 -76.92 15.31 -6.04
CA GLY A 275 -78.16 14.85 -5.42
C GLY A 275 -78.16 13.34 -5.13
N GLY A 276 -77.63 12.53 -6.04
CA GLY A 276 -77.53 11.08 -5.90
C GLY A 276 -76.57 10.63 -4.80
N VAL A 277 -75.44 11.34 -4.60
CA VAL A 277 -74.55 11.08 -3.45
C VAL A 277 -75.25 11.45 -2.15
N GLN A 278 -75.92 12.60 -2.08
CA GLN A 278 -76.67 12.99 -0.87
C GLN A 278 -77.77 11.98 -0.54
N ASP A 279 -78.58 11.63 -1.54
CA ASP A 279 -79.68 10.68 -1.44
C ASP A 279 -79.20 9.27 -1.02
N PHE A 280 -78.06 8.81 -1.57
CA PHE A 280 -77.45 7.55 -1.15
C PHE A 280 -76.99 7.58 0.31
N LEU A 281 -76.35 8.68 0.75
CA LEU A 281 -75.89 8.84 2.12
C LEU A 281 -77.04 8.90 3.13
N ASP A 282 -78.12 9.61 2.80
CA ASP A 282 -79.29 9.74 3.66
C ASP A 282 -79.98 8.37 3.92
N HIS A 283 -80.16 7.56 2.86
CA HIS A 283 -80.74 6.21 2.98
C HIS A 283 -79.79 5.23 3.68
N ASN A 284 -78.48 5.38 3.49
CA ASN A 284 -77.48 4.55 4.18
C ASN A 284 -77.50 4.80 5.71
N ILE A 285 -77.77 6.03 6.16
CA ILE A 285 -77.87 6.36 7.59
C ILE A 285 -79.18 5.83 8.21
N ASP A 286 -80.27 5.84 7.45
CA ASP A 286 -81.58 5.37 7.92
C ASP A 286 -81.68 3.81 7.94
N HIS A 287 -80.57 3.10 7.62
CA HIS A 287 -80.41 1.64 7.59
C HIS A 287 -81.33 0.93 6.59
N ASP A 288 -81.61 1.58 5.45
CA ASP A 288 -82.38 0.96 4.38
C ASP A 288 -81.68 -0.28 3.80
N ASP A 289 -82.47 -1.29 3.44
CA ASP A 289 -81.94 -2.57 2.97
C ASP A 289 -81.23 -2.44 1.62
N SER A 290 -80.38 -3.42 1.29
CA SER A 290 -79.60 -3.51 0.05
C SER A 290 -80.47 -3.40 -1.21
N MET A 291 -81.76 -3.73 -1.10
CA MET A 291 -82.75 -3.61 -2.17
C MET A 291 -83.04 -2.16 -2.59
N ILE A 292 -82.74 -1.17 -1.73
CA ILE A 292 -82.90 0.27 -2.00
C ILE A 292 -81.54 0.92 -2.34
N LEU A 293 -80.47 0.52 -1.65
CA LEU A 293 -79.14 1.10 -1.83
C LEU A 293 -78.48 0.69 -3.15
N ILE A 294 -78.61 -0.57 -3.58
CA ILE A 294 -77.98 -1.05 -4.83
C ILE A 294 -78.51 -0.29 -6.06
N PRO A 295 -79.83 -0.12 -6.27
CA PRO A 295 -80.34 0.68 -7.39
C PRO A 295 -79.84 2.13 -7.38
N LYS A 296 -79.76 2.77 -6.19
CA LYS A 296 -79.25 4.14 -6.07
C LYS A 296 -77.76 4.24 -6.42
N ALA A 297 -76.95 3.28 -5.99
CA ALA A 297 -75.54 3.21 -6.37
C ALA A 297 -75.37 3.04 -7.89
N VAL A 298 -76.17 2.17 -8.52
CA VAL A 298 -76.14 1.97 -9.97
C VAL A 298 -76.52 3.26 -10.71
N LEU A 299 -77.59 3.93 -10.29
CA LEU A 299 -78.01 5.22 -10.87
C LEU A 299 -76.96 6.32 -10.69
N LEU A 300 -76.24 6.32 -9.57
CA LEU A 300 -75.14 7.25 -9.32
C LEU A 300 -73.96 6.99 -10.27
N GLU A 301 -73.53 5.73 -10.42
CA GLU A 301 -72.46 5.38 -11.36
C GLU A 301 -72.85 5.69 -12.80
N GLU A 302 -74.10 5.44 -13.17
CA GLU A 302 -74.63 5.82 -14.49
C GLU A 302 -74.61 7.34 -14.68
N SER A 303 -75.01 8.11 -13.67
CA SER A 303 -74.97 9.58 -13.70
C SER A 303 -73.54 10.11 -13.83
N ILE A 304 -72.57 9.54 -13.12
CA ILE A 304 -71.15 9.89 -13.25
C ILE A 304 -70.64 9.55 -14.65
N GLY A 305 -70.99 8.36 -15.16
CA GLY A 305 -70.68 7.94 -16.53
C GLY A 305 -71.24 8.91 -17.57
N ASN A 306 -72.48 9.39 -17.39
CA ASN A 306 -73.13 10.37 -18.26
C ASN A 306 -72.48 11.75 -18.18
N VAL A 307 -72.06 12.22 -17.00
CA VAL A 307 -71.25 13.44 -16.87
C VAL A 307 -69.94 13.29 -17.65
N PHE A 308 -69.26 12.15 -17.55
CA PHE A 308 -67.98 11.96 -18.24
C PHE A 308 -68.15 11.85 -19.74
N GLY A 309 -69.20 11.15 -20.19
CA GLY A 309 -69.59 11.04 -21.59
C GLY A 309 -69.89 12.42 -22.19
N THR A 310 -70.72 13.23 -21.54
CA THR A 310 -71.07 14.58 -22.00
C THR A 310 -69.87 15.54 -21.95
N LEU A 311 -69.03 15.49 -20.92
CA LEU A 311 -67.77 16.24 -20.88
C LEU A 311 -66.82 15.86 -22.03
N ASN A 312 -66.75 14.58 -22.39
CA ASN A 312 -65.97 14.13 -23.55
C ASN A 312 -66.58 14.61 -24.88
N LYS A 313 -67.92 14.71 -24.99
CA LYS A 313 -68.57 15.34 -26.15
C LYS A 313 -68.29 16.84 -26.21
N ILE A 314 -68.27 17.55 -25.08
CA ILE A 314 -67.90 18.98 -25.01
C ILE A 314 -66.46 19.19 -25.52
N LYS A 315 -65.52 18.27 -25.27
CA LYS A 315 -64.18 18.32 -25.92
C LYS A 315 -64.31 18.37 -27.43
N ILE A 316 -65.13 17.49 -28.01
CA ILE A 316 -65.37 17.41 -29.47
C ILE A 316 -66.07 18.67 -29.99
N GLU A 317 -67.05 19.20 -29.27
CA GLU A 317 -67.76 20.44 -29.66
C GLU A 317 -66.85 21.67 -29.63
N ASN A 318 -66.00 21.78 -28.60
CA ASN A 318 -64.97 22.83 -28.54
C ASN A 318 -64.00 22.73 -29.73
N CYS A 319 -63.76 21.52 -30.27
CA CYS A 319 -62.98 21.34 -31.50
C CYS A 319 -63.70 21.81 -32.76
N LYS A 320 -65.02 21.59 -32.86
CA LYS A 320 -65.81 21.96 -34.05
C LYS A 320 -65.86 23.47 -34.29
N ASN A 321 -65.71 24.28 -33.24
CA ASN A 321 -65.77 25.75 -33.32
C ASN A 321 -64.39 26.43 -33.46
N LYS A 322 -63.32 25.65 -33.64
CA LYS A 322 -61.96 26.14 -33.97
C LYS A 322 -61.60 25.95 -35.45
N GLY A 323 -62.52 25.40 -36.26
CA GLY A 323 -62.38 25.20 -37.71
C GLY A 323 -63.27 26.14 -38.48
#